data_AF-A0A355GQV4-F1
#
_entry.id   AF-A0A355GQV4-F1
#
_cell.length_a   1.000
_cell.length_b   1.000
_cell.length_c   1.000
_cell.angle_alpha   90.00
_cell.angle_beta   90.00
_cell.angle_gamma   90.00
#
_symmetry.space_group_name_H-M   'P 1'
#
loop_
_entity.id
_entity.type
_entity.pdbx_description
1 polymer ?
#
loop_
_entity_poly.entity_id
_entity_poly.type
_entity_poly.pdbx_seq_one_letter_code
_entity_poly.pdbx_strand_id
1 'polypeptide(L)'
;MLTIDRYNGTPAVKRLGRLLAEQTIKALQSRNMNGLYFDTKGEAAQAVMDMIPEGSSVGFGGSVTLHELGLYERILKGPYQSFN
;
A
#
# COMPACT_ATOMS: atom_id res chain seq x y z
N MET A 1 -23.96 -8.57 9.56
CA MET A 1 -22.87 -8.94 8.64
C MET A 1 -21.72 -9.46 9.49
N LEU A 2 -21.57 -10.78 9.64
CA LEU A 2 -20.74 -11.44 10.68
C LEU A 2 -19.73 -12.44 10.10
N THR A 3 -19.48 -12.37 8.79
CA THR A 3 -18.84 -13.46 8.03
C THR A 3 -17.43 -13.14 7.57
N ILE A 4 -17.06 -11.87 7.34
CA ILE A 4 -15.72 -11.52 6.83
C ILE A 4 -14.73 -11.33 7.99
N ASP A 5 -15.15 -10.69 9.09
CA ASP A 5 -14.26 -10.41 10.22
C ASP A 5 -13.70 -11.67 10.90
N ARG A 6 -14.47 -12.78 10.87
CA ARG A 6 -14.05 -14.05 11.50
C ARG A 6 -12.83 -14.71 10.84
N TYR A 7 -12.60 -14.44 9.56
CA TYR A 7 -11.49 -15.03 8.82
C TYR A 7 -10.31 -14.07 8.68
N ASN A 8 -10.50 -12.81 9.05
CA ASN A 8 -9.51 -11.77 8.86
C ASN A 8 -8.28 -12.08 9.75
N GLY A 9 -7.11 -12.15 9.13
CA GLY A 9 -5.86 -12.48 9.81
C GLY A 9 -5.60 -13.98 10.08
N THR A 10 -6.51 -14.89 9.71
CA THR A 10 -6.25 -16.33 9.82
C THR A 10 -5.06 -16.76 8.94
N PRO A 11 -4.30 -17.81 9.31
CA PRO A 11 -3.18 -18.30 8.51
C PRO A 11 -3.56 -18.62 7.07
N ALA A 12 -4.76 -19.17 6.84
CA ALA A 12 -5.26 -19.49 5.52
C ALA A 12 -5.49 -18.24 4.66
N VAL A 13 -6.12 -17.20 5.21
CA VAL A 13 -6.36 -15.94 4.50
C VAL A 13 -5.04 -15.22 4.21
N LYS A 14 -4.11 -15.18 5.18
CA LYS A 14 -2.77 -14.61 4.95
C LYS A 14 -2.03 -15.33 3.82
N ARG A 15 -2.06 -16.67 3.83
CA ARG A 15 -1.45 -17.48 2.76
C ARG A 15 -2.07 -17.20 1.40
N LEU A 16 -3.40 -17.11 1.32
CA LEU A 16 -4.10 -16.79 0.08
C LEU A 16 -3.72 -15.39 -0.43
N GLY A 17 -3.71 -14.39 0.46
CA GLY A 17 -3.31 -13.02 0.13
C GLY A 17 -1.91 -12.95 -0.49
N ARG A 18 -0.94 -13.69 0.09
CA ARG A 18 0.42 -13.78 -0.46
C ARG A 18 0.45 -14.39 -1.86
N LEU A 19 -0.24 -15.51 -2.09
CA LEU A 19 -0.29 -16.16 -3.40
C LEU A 19 -0.90 -15.27 -4.48
N LEU A 20 -1.99 -14.55 -4.14
CA LEU A 20 -2.63 -13.60 -5.05
C LEU A 20 -1.72 -12.40 -5.34
N ALA A 21 -1.02 -11.90 -4.32
CA ALA A 21 -0.04 -10.82 -4.49
C ALA A 21 1.11 -11.26 -5.39
N GLU A 22 1.69 -12.46 -5.19
CA GLU A 22 2.74 -13.00 -6.06
C GLU A 22 2.29 -13.11 -7.52
N GLN A 23 1.07 -13.58 -7.77
CA GLN A 23 0.51 -13.63 -9.12
C GLN A 23 0.38 -12.22 -9.73
N THR A 24 -0.10 -11.26 -8.93
CA THR A 24 -0.28 -9.87 -9.35
C THR A 24 1.06 -9.21 -9.65
N ILE A 25 2.06 -9.40 -8.79
CA ILE A 25 3.42 -8.88 -8.95
C ILE A 25 4.04 -9.41 -10.25
N LYS A 26 3.92 -10.71 -10.54
CA LYS A 26 4.40 -11.27 -11.81
C LYS A 26 3.72 -10.63 -13.02
N ALA A 27 2.42 -10.37 -12.95
CA ALA A 27 1.67 -9.71 -14.02
C ALA A 27 2.03 -8.22 -14.20
N LEU A 28 2.41 -7.52 -13.12
CA LEU A 28 2.93 -6.17 -13.16
C LEU A 28 4.35 -6.15 -13.75
N GLN A 29 5.21 -7.08 -13.32
CA GLN A 29 6.59 -7.21 -13.81
C GLN A 29 6.62 -7.49 -15.32
N SER A 30 5.69 -8.30 -15.84
CA SER A 30 5.58 -8.54 -17.28
C SER A 30 5.21 -7.28 -18.10
N ARG A 31 4.86 -6.18 -17.42
CA ARG A 31 4.54 -4.86 -17.99
C ARG A 31 5.53 -3.79 -17.52
N ASN A 32 6.72 -4.20 -17.09
CA ASN A 32 7.79 -3.32 -16.58
C ASN A 32 7.40 -2.49 -15.35
N MET A 33 6.47 -3.00 -14.53
CA MET A 33 6.10 -2.38 -13.25
C MET A 33 6.56 -3.25 -12.08
N ASN A 34 7.22 -2.63 -11.10
CA ASN A 34 7.60 -3.31 -9.87
C ASN A 34 6.41 -3.34 -8.91
N GLY A 35 6.19 -4.49 -8.26
CA GLY A 35 5.21 -4.66 -7.20
C GLY A 35 5.86 -5.26 -5.96
N LEU A 36 5.44 -4.81 -4.78
CA LEU A 36 5.92 -5.26 -3.48
C LEU A 36 4.74 -5.74 -2.64
N TYR A 37 4.98 -6.77 -1.84
CA TYR A 37 4.01 -7.30 -0.90
C TYR A 37 4.51 -7.12 0.53
N PHE A 38 3.61 -6.73 1.42
CA PHE A 38 3.86 -6.57 2.85
C PHE A 38 2.75 -7.26 3.63
N ASP A 39 3.08 -7.89 4.75
CA ASP A 39 2.11 -8.63 5.57
C ASP A 39 1.18 -7.68 6.35
N THR A 40 1.60 -6.43 6.55
CA THR A 40 0.83 -5.43 7.28
C THR A 40 0.70 -4.10 6.54
N LYS A 41 -0.39 -3.38 6.84
CA LYS A 41 -0.62 -2.02 6.36
C LYS A 41 0.49 -1.04 6.77
N GLY A 42 1.09 -1.24 7.95
CA GLY A 42 2.11 -0.35 8.51
C GLY A 42 3.42 -0.45 7.74
N GLU A 43 3.85 -1.68 7.43
CA GLU A 43 5.04 -1.93 6.60
C GLU A 43 4.86 -1.35 5.19
N ALA A 44 3.70 -1.56 4.57
CA ALA A 44 3.40 -0.99 3.26
C ALA A 44 3.44 0.54 3.28
N ALA A 45 2.81 1.17 4.28
CA ALA A 45 2.81 2.62 4.40
C ALA A 45 4.23 3.17 4.61
N GLN A 46 5.03 2.52 5.46
CA GLN A 46 6.41 2.95 5.70
C GLN A 46 7.27 2.82 4.45
N ALA A 47 7.20 1.69 3.76
CA ALA A 47 7.96 1.47 2.53
C ALA A 47 7.64 2.51 1.45
N VAL A 48 6.36 2.92 1.32
CA VAL A 48 5.98 4.00 0.41
C VAL A 48 6.65 5.32 0.81
N MET A 49 6.64 5.68 2.09
CA MET A 49 7.27 6.92 2.55
C MET A 49 8.79 6.91 2.34
N ASP A 50 9.45 5.78 2.59
CA ASP A 50 10.89 5.61 2.42
C ASP A 50 11.33 5.75 0.95
N MET A 51 10.43 5.48 -0.01
CA MET A 51 10.69 5.63 -1.44
C MET A 51 10.57 7.08 -1.93
N ILE A 52 9.95 7.97 -1.16
CA ILE A 52 9.72 9.36 -1.56
C ILE A 52 10.81 10.23 -0.91
N PRO A 53 11.77 10.77 -1.68
CA PRO A 53 12.80 11.63 -1.12
C PRO A 53 12.20 12.87 -0.46
N GLU A 54 12.79 13.32 0.63
CA GLU A 54 12.39 14.58 1.28
C GLU A 54 12.48 15.76 0.30
N GLY A 55 11.57 16.72 0.44
CA GLY A 55 11.46 17.89 -0.44
C GLY A 55 10.80 17.61 -1.79
N SER A 56 10.47 16.35 -2.11
CA SER A 56 9.82 16.00 -3.38
C SER A 56 8.46 16.67 -3.56
N SER A 57 8.14 16.96 -4.82
CA SER A 57 6.80 17.32 -5.27
C SER A 57 5.94 16.06 -5.42
N VAL A 58 4.87 15.95 -4.65
CA VAL A 58 4.01 14.76 -4.59
C VAL A 58 2.58 15.13 -4.97
N GLY A 59 2.11 14.58 -6.09
CA GLY A 59 0.71 14.65 -6.50
C GLY A 59 -0.01 13.32 -6.22
N PHE A 60 -1.25 13.37 -5.75
CA PHE A 60 -2.08 12.19 -5.54
C PHE A 60 -3.54 12.48 -5.87
N GLY A 61 -4.23 11.52 -6.48
CA GLY A 61 -5.69 11.58 -6.68
C GLY A 61 -6.47 11.08 -5.47
N GLY A 62 -7.81 11.17 -5.56
CA GLY A 62 -8.72 10.56 -4.58
C GLY A 62 -8.59 9.03 -4.55
N SER A 63 -8.27 8.48 -3.38
CA SER A 63 -7.99 7.06 -3.15
C SER A 63 -8.31 6.67 -1.71
N VAL A 64 -9.26 5.74 -1.57
CA VAL A 64 -9.62 5.16 -0.26
C VAL A 64 -8.42 4.43 0.34
N THR A 65 -7.64 3.71 -0.47
CA THR A 65 -6.46 2.98 -0.01
C THR A 65 -5.41 3.92 0.59
N LEU A 66 -5.12 5.06 -0.07
CA LEU A 66 -4.14 6.02 0.47
C LEU A 66 -4.63 6.63 1.79
N HIS A 67 -5.94 6.87 1.92
CA HIS A 67 -6.55 7.33 3.15
C HIS A 67 -6.45 6.28 4.27
N GLU A 68 -6.82 5.02 4.02
CA GLU A 68 -6.78 3.93 5.02
C GLU A 68 -5.36 3.56 5.46
N LEU A 69 -4.38 3.73 4.57
CA LEU A 69 -2.95 3.60 4.89
C LEU A 69 -2.40 4.81 5.66
N GLY A 70 -3.18 5.90 5.79
CA GLY A 70 -2.76 7.13 6.46
C GLY A 70 -1.70 7.92 5.69
N LEU A 71 -1.56 7.69 4.37
CA LEU A 71 -0.51 8.30 3.56
C LEU A 71 -0.78 9.78 3.28
N TYR A 72 -2.05 10.18 3.13
CA TYR A 72 -2.40 11.59 2.96
C TYR A 72 -1.88 12.45 4.10
N GLU A 73 -2.14 12.05 5.35
CA GLU A 73 -1.67 12.82 6.50
C GLU A 73 -0.14 12.87 6.58
N ARG A 74 0.53 11.74 6.29
CA ARG A 74 2.00 11.67 6.31
C ARG A 74 2.63 12.58 5.26
N ILE A 75 2.05 12.64 4.06
CA ILE A 75 2.55 13.49 2.98
C ILE A 75 2.24 14.96 3.27
N LEU A 76 1.01 15.29 3.66
CA LEU A 76 0.57 16.67 3.91
C LEU A 76 1.25 17.34 5.12
N LYS A 77 1.60 16.57 6.15
CA LYS A 77 2.29 17.07 7.36
C LYS A 77 3.81 16.89 7.30
N GLY A 78 4.30 16.16 6.29
CA GLY A 78 5.71 15.84 6.11
C GLY A 78 6.48 16.91 5.33
N PRO A 79 7.79 16.70 5.09
CA PRO A 79 8.64 17.63 4.37
C PRO A 79 8.46 17.50 2.84
N TYR A 80 7.23 17.59 2.33
CA TYR A 80 6.92 17.41 0.91
C TYR A 80 6.15 18.60 0.34
N GLN A 81 6.31 18.86 -0.95
CA GLN A 81 5.47 19.80 -1.68
C GLN A 81 4.27 19.03 -2.23
N SER A 82 3.13 19.08 -1.55
CA SER A 82 1.92 18.36 -1.97
C SER A 82 1.06 19.17 -2.93
N PHE A 83 0.58 18.52 -4.00
CA PHE A 83 -0.35 19.10 -4.97
C PHE A 83 -1.58 18.19 -5.08
N ASN A 84 -2.78 18.75 -4.90
CA ASN A 84 -4.05 18.02 -4.95
C ASN A 84 -5.11 18.90 -5.62
#